data_AF-A0A7X6ZEN2-F1
#
_entry.id   AF-A0A7X6ZEN2-F1
#
_cell.length_a   1.000
_cell.length_b   1.000
_cell.length_c   1.000
_cell.angle_alpha   90.00
_cell.angle_beta   90.00
_cell.angle_gamma   90.00
#
_symmetry.space_group_name_H-M   'P 1'
#
loop_
_entity.id
_entity.type
_entity.pdbx_description
1 polymer ?
#
loop_
_entity_poly.entity_id
_entity_poly.type
_entity_poly.pdbx_seq_one_letter_code
_entity_poly.pdbx_strand_id
1 'polypeptide(L)'
;MSDPRGPLIRVGSVIIIVALLLYLPTREFLKMTFMLGIPFVLFLVLMKKNYKYSPLWTLSILGLVLTAGFYFYSLTTLPDRIETRRIIMEGERLLADEKYDEAIANYRKLEQTGEIDKMNDRLSRAEAEKEGNRLIQEANEWIAAGDNEKAREILEEVPAETWAAQEAAELMRAMNQ
;
A
#
# COMPACT_ATOMS: atom_id res chain seq x y z
N MET A 1 12.93 -45.35 -16.97
CA MET A 1 11.82 -44.52 -17.48
C MET A 1 11.65 -43.33 -16.55
N SER A 2 12.23 -42.19 -16.92
CA SER A 2 12.02 -40.92 -16.24
C SER A 2 10.59 -40.45 -16.53
N ASP A 3 9.71 -40.48 -15.55
CA ASP A 3 8.32 -40.05 -15.68
C ASP A 3 8.28 -38.57 -16.08
N PRO A 4 7.88 -38.21 -17.31
CA PRO A 4 7.90 -36.83 -17.80
C PRO A 4 6.88 -35.93 -17.06
N ARG A 5 6.01 -36.52 -16.24
CA ARG A 5 5.02 -35.80 -15.42
C ARG A 5 5.65 -35.17 -14.16
N GLY A 6 6.70 -35.75 -13.61
CA GLY A 6 7.37 -35.23 -12.40
C GLY A 6 7.88 -33.78 -12.51
N PRO A 7 8.65 -33.42 -13.56
CA PRO A 7 9.11 -32.04 -13.76
C PRO A 7 7.96 -31.08 -14.07
N LEU A 8 6.96 -31.49 -14.87
CA LEU A 8 5.80 -30.65 -15.20
C LEU A 8 4.91 -30.38 -13.97
N ILE A 9 4.70 -31.37 -13.10
CA ILE A 9 3.96 -31.20 -11.84
C ILE A 9 4.73 -30.27 -10.89
N ARG A 10 6.07 -30.37 -10.82
CA ARG A 10 6.90 -29.44 -10.04
C ARG A 10 6.82 -28.01 -10.57
N VAL A 11 6.94 -27.82 -11.88
CA VAL A 11 6.82 -26.48 -12.48
C VAL A 11 5.40 -25.92 -12.29
N GLY A 12 4.36 -26.73 -12.51
CA GLY A 12 2.98 -26.34 -12.28
C GLY A 12 2.70 -25.97 -10.82
N SER A 13 3.21 -26.73 -9.86
CA SER A 13 3.07 -26.40 -8.43
C SER A 13 3.86 -25.16 -8.03
N VAL A 14 5.04 -24.92 -8.59
CA VAL A 14 5.78 -23.66 -8.39
C VAL A 14 4.98 -22.48 -8.94
N ILE A 15 4.41 -22.59 -10.14
CA ILE A 15 3.57 -21.53 -10.72
C ILE A 15 2.35 -21.25 -9.86
N ILE A 16 1.67 -22.29 -9.36
CA ILE A 16 0.51 -22.14 -8.46
C ILE A 16 0.93 -21.46 -7.15
N ILE A 17 2.06 -21.87 -6.55
CA ILE A 17 2.57 -21.25 -5.33
C ILE A 17 2.90 -19.77 -5.58
N VAL A 18 3.58 -19.46 -6.69
CA VAL A 18 3.89 -18.07 -7.06
C VAL A 18 2.61 -17.27 -7.30
N ALA A 19 1.62 -17.82 -8.01
CA ALA A 19 0.34 -17.17 -8.23
C ALA A 19 -0.41 -16.91 -6.92
N LEU A 20 -0.41 -17.87 -5.98
CA LEU A 20 -0.97 -17.71 -4.65
C LEU A 20 -0.22 -16.64 -3.84
N LEU A 21 1.10 -16.53 -3.97
CA LEU A 21 1.88 -15.46 -3.32
C LEU A 21 1.57 -14.07 -3.88
N LEU A 22 1.17 -13.98 -5.16
CA LEU A 22 0.76 -12.73 -5.81
C LEU A 22 -0.71 -12.38 -5.53
N TYR A 23 -1.53 -13.34 -5.10
CA TYR A 23 -2.92 -13.09 -4.75
C TYR A 23 -3.03 -12.29 -3.44
N LEU A 24 -3.67 -11.11 -3.51
CA LEU A 24 -3.74 -10.15 -2.40
C LEU A 24 -4.24 -10.76 -1.08
N PRO A 25 -5.36 -11.52 -1.04
CA PRO A 25 -5.83 -12.17 0.18
C PRO A 25 -4.81 -13.14 0.79
N THR A 26 -4.18 -13.97 -0.05
CA THR A 26 -3.22 -14.96 0.41
C THR A 26 -1.95 -14.30 0.93
N ARG A 27 -1.48 -13.22 0.30
CA ARG A 27 -0.32 -12.45 0.77
C ARG A 27 -0.56 -11.84 2.15
N GLU A 28 -1.73 -11.24 2.37
CA GLU A 28 -2.07 -10.64 3.68
C GLU A 28 -2.18 -11.71 4.76
N PHE A 29 -2.85 -12.83 4.46
CA PHE A 29 -2.93 -13.99 5.35
C PHE A 29 -1.55 -14.55 5.71
N LEU A 30 -0.67 -14.69 4.70
CA LEU A 30 0.66 -15.27 4.88
C LEU A 30 1.57 -14.35 5.69
N LYS A 31 1.51 -13.03 5.45
CA LYS A 31 2.21 -12.03 6.25
C LYS A 31 1.82 -12.13 7.72
N MET A 32 0.54 -12.23 8.02
CA MET A 32 0.06 -12.37 9.40
C MET A 32 0.47 -13.70 10.04
N THR A 33 0.35 -14.79 9.28
CA THR A 33 0.72 -16.13 9.74
C THR A 33 2.21 -16.23 10.05
N PHE A 34 3.08 -15.63 9.23
CA PHE A 34 4.52 -15.60 9.53
C PHE A 34 4.85 -14.65 10.69
N MET A 35 4.27 -13.45 10.71
CA MET A 35 4.53 -12.45 11.74
C MET A 35 4.15 -12.95 13.14
N LEU A 36 3.07 -13.74 13.25
CA LEU A 36 2.60 -14.31 14.52
C LEU A 36 3.11 -15.74 14.77
N GLY A 37 3.41 -16.49 13.71
CA GLY A 37 3.97 -17.83 13.79
C GLY A 37 5.38 -17.86 14.38
N ILE A 38 6.22 -16.86 14.09
CA ILE A 38 7.57 -16.77 14.66
C ILE A 38 7.51 -16.62 16.20
N PRO A 39 6.81 -15.64 16.78
CA PRO A 39 6.58 -15.56 18.23
C PRO A 39 5.95 -16.83 18.81
N PHE A 40 4.96 -17.41 18.12
CA PHE A 40 4.27 -18.61 18.57
C PHE A 40 5.24 -19.81 18.74
N VAL A 41 6.09 -20.06 17.74
CA VAL A 41 7.10 -21.13 17.81
C VAL A 41 8.14 -20.81 18.88
N LEU A 42 8.57 -19.55 19.02
CA LEU A 42 9.50 -19.14 20.08
C LEU A 42 8.94 -19.45 21.48
N PHE A 43 7.69 -19.08 21.75
CA PHE A 43 7.05 -19.40 23.04
C PHE A 43 6.89 -20.92 23.24
N LEU A 44 6.59 -21.69 22.20
CA LEU A 44 6.56 -23.17 22.29
C LEU A 44 7.93 -23.76 22.64
N VAL A 45 9.00 -23.28 21.99
CA VAL A 45 10.37 -23.73 22.27
C VAL A 45 10.78 -23.37 23.70
N LEU A 46 10.48 -22.14 24.15
CA LEU A 46 10.73 -21.71 25.52
C LEU A 46 9.94 -22.54 26.53
N MET A 47 8.69 -22.87 26.23
CA MET A 47 7.86 -23.71 27.09
C MET A 47 8.40 -25.14 27.18
N LYS A 48 8.93 -25.71 26.09
CA LYS A 48 9.54 -27.05 26.07
C LYS A 48 10.86 -27.12 26.84
N LYS A 49 11.65 -26.03 26.84
CA LYS A 49 12.99 -25.98 27.45
C LYS A 49 12.96 -25.76 28.97
N ASN A 50 11.90 -25.13 29.50
CA ASN A 50 11.80 -24.77 30.91
C ASN A 50 10.97 -25.79 31.72
N TYR A 51 11.23 -25.89 33.02
CA TYR A 51 10.46 -26.76 33.92
C TYR A 51 8.99 -26.33 34.00
N LYS A 52 8.10 -27.32 34.12
CA LYS A 52 6.66 -27.09 34.31
C LYS A 52 6.44 -26.19 35.53
N TYR A 53 5.55 -25.20 35.37
CA TYR A 53 5.23 -24.19 36.39
C TYR A 53 6.37 -23.23 36.79
N SER A 54 7.50 -23.23 36.06
CA SER A 54 8.48 -22.15 36.18
C SER A 54 7.84 -20.81 35.77
N PRO A 55 8.25 -19.66 36.34
CA PRO A 55 7.76 -18.34 35.92
C PRO A 55 7.88 -18.12 34.39
N LEU A 56 8.96 -18.61 33.78
CA LEU A 56 9.16 -18.58 32.32
C LEU A 56 8.17 -19.46 31.55
N TRP A 57 7.74 -20.58 32.13
CA TRP A 57 6.75 -21.49 31.55
C TRP A 57 5.36 -20.86 31.57
N THR A 58 4.96 -20.26 32.69
CA THR A 58 3.68 -19.55 32.82
C THR A 58 3.62 -18.32 31.90
N LEU A 59 4.72 -17.56 31.80
CA LEU A 59 4.82 -16.42 30.87
C LEU A 59 4.73 -16.88 29.40
N SER A 60 5.32 -18.02 29.06
CA SER A 60 5.23 -18.59 27.71
C SER A 60 3.80 -19.00 27.35
N ILE A 61 3.04 -19.57 28.30
CA ILE A 61 1.62 -19.90 28.09
C ILE A 61 0.80 -18.64 27.85
N LEU A 62 1.00 -17.59 28.67
CA LEU A 62 0.33 -16.31 28.48
C LEU A 62 0.66 -15.72 27.10
N GLY A 63 1.93 -15.78 26.70
CA GLY A 63 2.38 -15.37 25.37
C GLY A 63 1.71 -16.14 24.23
N LEU A 64 1.54 -17.46 24.37
CA LEU A 64 0.83 -18.30 23.39
C LEU A 64 -0.65 -17.92 23.29
N VAL A 65 -1.32 -17.73 24.43
CA VAL A 65 -2.74 -17.33 24.47
C VAL A 65 -2.92 -15.95 23.83
N LEU A 66 -2.07 -14.98 24.16
CA LEU A 66 -2.09 -13.64 23.56
C LEU A 66 -1.84 -13.71 22.05
N THR A 67 -0.84 -14.47 21.60
CA THR A 67 -0.52 -14.60 20.17
C THR A 67 -1.66 -15.27 19.40
N ALA A 68 -2.28 -16.31 19.97
CA ALA A 68 -3.42 -16.98 19.37
C ALA A 68 -4.65 -16.07 19.32
N GLY A 69 -4.98 -15.39 20.42
CA GLY A 69 -6.09 -14.45 20.49
C GLY A 69 -5.93 -13.29 19.50
N PHE A 70 -4.73 -12.73 19.41
CA PHE A 70 -4.41 -11.70 18.43
C PHE A 70 -4.50 -12.22 17.00
N TYR A 71 -4.08 -13.46 16.72
CA TYR A 71 -4.27 -14.08 15.41
C TYR A 71 -5.74 -14.19 15.03
N PHE A 72 -6.60 -14.70 15.92
CA PHE A 72 -8.05 -14.79 15.67
C PHE A 72 -8.68 -13.42 15.45
N TYR A 73 -8.36 -12.43 16.28
CA TYR A 73 -8.82 -11.06 16.10
C TYR A 73 -8.35 -10.46 14.76
N SER A 74 -7.11 -10.74 14.38
CA SER A 74 -6.60 -10.23 13.13
C SER A 74 -7.25 -10.90 11.92
N LEU A 75 -7.66 -12.17 12.02
CA LEU A 75 -8.43 -12.84 10.97
C LEU A 75 -9.81 -12.20 10.76
N THR A 76 -10.46 -11.68 11.81
CA THR A 76 -11.77 -11.02 11.65
C THR A 76 -11.65 -9.66 10.94
N THR A 77 -10.52 -8.96 11.06
CA THR A 77 -10.26 -7.67 10.38
C THR A 77 -9.61 -7.82 9.00
N LEU A 78 -9.33 -9.06 8.58
CA LEU A 78 -8.67 -9.37 7.32
C LEU A 78 -9.46 -8.89 6.09
N PRO A 79 -10.82 -9.04 6.02
CA PRO A 79 -11.61 -8.50 4.91
C PRO A 79 -11.42 -7.00 4.73
N ASP A 80 -11.48 -6.23 5.81
CA ASP A 80 -11.37 -4.76 5.78
C ASP A 80 -9.98 -4.31 5.32
N ARG A 81 -8.93 -5.04 5.72
CA ARG A 81 -7.56 -4.78 5.25
C ARG A 81 -7.39 -5.04 3.75
N ILE A 82 -8.00 -6.11 3.24
CA ILE A 82 -7.99 -6.40 1.80
C ILE A 82 -8.72 -5.29 1.05
N GLU A 83 -9.89 -4.88 1.52
CA GLU A 83 -10.69 -3.86 0.86
C GLU A 83 -9.99 -2.50 0.89
N THR A 84 -9.44 -2.11 2.05
CA THR A 84 -8.60 -0.90 2.20
C THR A 84 -7.46 -0.91 1.18
N ARG A 85 -6.76 -2.04 1.04
CA ARG A 85 -5.63 -2.16 0.12
C ARG A 85 -6.08 -2.12 -1.34
N ARG A 86 -7.23 -2.69 -1.67
CA ARG A 86 -7.84 -2.62 -2.99
C ARG A 86 -8.20 -1.19 -3.36
N ILE A 87 -8.88 -0.48 -2.46
CA ILE A 87 -9.25 0.94 -2.63
C ILE A 87 -7.99 1.76 -2.87
N ILE A 88 -6.97 1.64 -2.01
CA ILE A 88 -5.72 2.39 -2.20
C ILE A 88 -5.07 2.09 -3.55
N MET A 89 -4.93 0.81 -3.93
CA MET A 89 -4.32 0.45 -5.21
C MET A 89 -5.10 1.00 -6.42
N GLU A 90 -6.43 0.99 -6.36
CA GLU A 90 -7.26 1.52 -7.43
C GLU A 90 -7.19 3.04 -7.47
N GLY A 91 -7.22 3.72 -6.32
CA GLY A 91 -7.03 5.17 -6.25
C GLY A 91 -5.67 5.61 -6.81
N GLU A 92 -4.58 4.91 -6.48
CA GLU A 92 -3.24 5.20 -6.99
C GLU A 92 -3.15 4.98 -8.51
N ARG A 93 -3.82 3.94 -9.02
CA ARG A 93 -3.94 3.72 -10.47
C ARG A 93 -4.67 4.88 -11.15
N LEU A 94 -5.78 5.33 -10.56
CA LEU A 94 -6.56 6.45 -11.09
C LEU A 94 -5.77 7.77 -11.05
N LEU A 95 -4.95 8.00 -10.01
CA LEU A 95 -4.03 9.14 -9.97
C LEU A 95 -3.00 9.08 -11.09
N ALA A 96 -2.40 7.92 -11.33
CA ALA A 96 -1.44 7.73 -12.42
C ALA A 96 -2.07 7.90 -13.81
N ASP A 97 -3.37 7.59 -13.95
CA ASP A 97 -4.16 7.80 -15.17
C ASP A 97 -4.71 9.26 -15.26
N GLU A 98 -4.28 10.18 -14.38
CA GLU A 98 -4.74 11.59 -14.27
C GLU A 98 -6.25 11.74 -14.00
N LYS A 99 -6.92 10.68 -13.53
CA LYS A 99 -8.34 10.66 -13.20
C LYS A 99 -8.57 11.08 -11.74
N TYR A 100 -8.20 12.31 -11.42
CA TYR A 100 -8.18 12.80 -10.03
C TYR A 100 -9.55 12.72 -9.32
N ASP A 101 -10.64 13.10 -10.01
CA ASP A 101 -11.98 13.05 -9.42
C ASP A 101 -12.45 11.62 -9.12
N GLU A 102 -12.13 10.67 -10.01
CA GLU A 102 -12.41 9.26 -9.78
C GLU A 102 -11.55 8.72 -8.63
N ALA A 103 -10.27 9.12 -8.54
CA ALA A 103 -9.38 8.76 -7.43
C ALA A 103 -9.90 9.28 -6.08
N ILE A 104 -10.33 10.55 -6.02
CA ILE A 104 -10.94 11.16 -4.83
C ILE A 104 -12.20 10.39 -4.41
N ALA A 105 -13.10 10.10 -5.36
CA ALA A 105 -14.30 9.32 -5.09
C ALA A 105 -13.98 7.88 -4.64
N ASN A 106 -12.90 7.30 -5.16
CA ASN A 106 -12.41 5.99 -4.75
C ASN A 106 -11.90 6.02 -3.30
N TYR A 107 -11.04 6.98 -2.94
CA TYR A 107 -10.50 7.11 -1.59
C TYR A 107 -11.56 7.36 -0.53
N ARG A 108 -12.66 8.06 -0.85
CA ARG A 108 -13.80 8.21 0.08
C ARG A 108 -14.39 6.88 0.55
N LYS A 109 -14.23 5.79 -0.22
CA LYS A 109 -14.67 4.45 0.19
C LYS A 109 -13.91 3.90 1.40
N LEU A 110 -12.73 4.45 1.74
CA LEU A 110 -11.97 4.08 2.93
C LEU A 110 -12.73 4.37 4.25
N GLU A 111 -13.74 5.24 4.22
CA GLU A 111 -14.66 5.43 5.34
C GLU A 111 -15.34 4.12 5.74
N GLN A 112 -15.67 3.25 4.78
CA GLN A 112 -16.36 1.98 5.01
C GLN A 112 -15.50 0.97 5.78
N THR A 113 -14.18 1.11 5.73
CA THR A 113 -13.24 0.25 6.48
C THR A 113 -12.78 0.90 7.78
N GLY A 114 -13.32 2.07 8.14
CA GLY A 114 -12.95 2.82 9.34
C GLY A 114 -11.59 3.52 9.25
N GLU A 115 -10.95 3.55 8.07
CA GLU A 115 -9.61 4.07 7.84
C GLU A 115 -9.63 5.57 7.51
N ILE A 116 -10.27 6.37 8.38
CA ILE A 116 -10.53 7.81 8.17
C ILE A 116 -9.23 8.62 8.02
N ASP A 117 -8.23 8.33 8.84
CA ASP A 117 -6.95 9.06 8.77
C ASP A 117 -6.25 8.81 7.44
N LYS A 118 -6.26 7.56 6.95
CA LYS A 118 -5.71 7.21 5.64
C LYS A 118 -6.54 7.83 4.52
N MET A 119 -7.87 7.85 4.65
CA MET A 119 -8.75 8.53 3.71
C MET A 119 -8.34 9.99 3.55
N ASN A 120 -8.21 10.73 4.66
CA ASN A 120 -7.89 12.15 4.63
C ASN A 120 -6.50 12.43 4.04
N ASP A 121 -5.47 11.64 4.41
CA ASP A 121 -4.14 11.74 3.79
C ASP A 121 -4.20 11.51 2.28
N ARG A 122 -4.93 10.48 1.81
CA ARG A 122 -5.04 10.18 0.37
C ARG A 122 -5.85 11.22 -0.38
N LEU A 123 -6.93 11.73 0.21
CA LEU A 123 -7.73 12.80 -0.38
C LEU A 123 -6.90 14.07 -0.54
N SER A 124 -6.18 14.48 0.51
CA SER A 124 -5.32 15.67 0.47
C SER A 124 -4.27 15.57 -0.63
N ARG A 125 -3.64 14.40 -0.81
CA ARG A 125 -2.68 14.18 -1.90
C ARG A 125 -3.33 14.24 -3.28
N ALA A 126 -4.49 13.59 -3.44
CA ALA A 126 -5.20 13.59 -4.71
C ALA A 126 -5.68 14.98 -5.10
N GLU A 127 -6.12 15.78 -4.13
CA GLU A 127 -6.51 17.18 -4.33
C GLU A 127 -5.30 18.06 -4.68
N ALA A 128 -4.18 17.90 -3.98
CA ALA A 128 -2.93 18.61 -4.30
C ALA A 128 -2.45 18.27 -5.72
N GLU A 129 -2.48 17.00 -6.13
CA GLU A 129 -2.08 16.58 -7.47
C GLU A 129 -3.00 17.14 -8.56
N LYS A 130 -4.31 17.15 -8.30
CA LYS A 130 -5.30 17.76 -9.19
C LYS A 130 -5.03 19.24 -9.40
N GLU A 131 -4.77 19.96 -8.32
CA GLU A 131 -4.48 21.39 -8.37
C GLU A 131 -3.14 21.66 -9.05
N GLY A 132 -2.12 20.87 -8.74
CA GLY A 132 -0.82 20.93 -9.40
C GLY A 132 -0.93 20.77 -10.92
N ASN A 133 -1.66 19.76 -11.40
CA ASN A 133 -1.86 19.57 -12.85
C ASN A 133 -2.66 20.72 -13.47
N ARG A 134 -3.68 21.27 -12.77
CA ARG A 134 -4.41 22.47 -13.23
C ARG A 134 -3.46 23.66 -13.45
N LEU A 135 -2.55 23.91 -12.51
CA LEU A 135 -1.56 24.98 -12.60
C LEU A 135 -0.56 24.74 -13.74
N ILE A 136 -0.13 23.49 -13.96
CA ILE A 136 0.73 23.10 -15.09
C ILE A 136 0.05 23.40 -16.43
N GLN A 137 -1.23 23.04 -16.57
CA GLN A 137 -2.01 23.32 -17.76
C GLN A 137 -2.14 24.83 -18.00
N GLU A 138 -2.46 25.60 -16.96
CA GLU A 138 -2.55 27.06 -17.04
C GLU A 138 -1.21 27.69 -17.44
N ALA A 139 -0.10 27.25 -16.84
CA ALA A 139 1.24 27.72 -17.19
C ALA A 139 1.60 27.40 -18.65
N ASN A 140 1.23 26.23 -19.16
CA ASN A 140 1.45 25.85 -20.56
C ASN A 140 0.68 26.76 -21.53
N GLU A 141 -0.52 27.23 -21.16
CA GLU A 141 -1.26 28.20 -21.98
C GLU A 141 -0.53 29.55 -22.06
N TRP A 142 0.05 30.02 -20.95
CA TRP A 142 0.85 31.26 -20.93
C TRP A 142 2.17 31.11 -21.69
N ILE A 143 2.83 29.96 -21.62
CA ILE A 143 4.01 29.62 -22.43
C ILE A 143 3.66 29.67 -23.91
N ALA A 144 2.53 29.07 -24.31
CA ALA A 144 2.05 29.10 -25.69
C ALA A 144 1.70 30.53 -26.16
N ALA A 145 1.25 31.39 -25.25
CA ALA A 145 1.03 32.81 -25.50
C ALA A 145 2.32 33.66 -25.53
N GLY A 146 3.47 33.08 -25.17
CA GLY A 146 4.78 33.74 -25.12
C GLY A 146 5.03 34.58 -23.85
N ASP A 147 4.18 34.45 -22.83
CA ASP A 147 4.29 35.16 -21.56
C ASP A 147 4.94 34.26 -20.50
N ASN A 148 6.26 34.08 -20.62
CA ASN A 148 7.05 33.21 -19.75
C ASN A 148 7.13 33.71 -18.30
N GLU A 149 6.92 35.01 -18.07
CA GLU A 149 6.96 35.59 -16.72
C GLU A 149 5.73 35.14 -15.92
N LYS A 150 4.53 35.24 -16.50
CA LYS A 150 3.31 34.72 -15.87
C LYS A 150 3.29 33.21 -15.74
N ALA A 151 3.78 32.50 -16.75
CA ALA A 151 3.90 31.05 -16.66
C ALA A 151 4.76 30.63 -15.46
N ARG A 152 5.86 31.35 -15.20
CA ARG A 152 6.72 31.08 -14.05
C ARG A 152 6.03 31.36 -12.72
N GLU A 153 5.32 32.47 -12.60
CA GLU A 153 4.55 32.80 -11.38
C GLU A 153 3.58 31.68 -11.02
N ILE A 154 2.84 31.15 -12.01
CA ILE A 154 1.89 30.05 -11.82
C ILE A 154 2.60 28.73 -11.43
N LEU A 155 3.75 28.43 -12.05
CA LEU A 155 4.52 27.22 -11.73
C LEU A 155 5.11 27.24 -10.31
N GLU A 156 5.34 28.42 -9.73
CA GLU A 156 5.81 28.56 -8.34
C GLU A 156 4.70 28.27 -7.31
N GLU A 157 3.43 28.32 -7.71
CA GLU A 157 2.28 27.97 -6.84
C GLU A 157 2.02 26.46 -6.75
N VAL A 158 2.68 25.65 -7.59
CA VAL A 158 2.48 24.19 -7.62
C VAL A 158 2.92 23.57 -6.28
N PRO A 159 2.06 22.79 -5.60
CA PRO A 159 2.40 22.21 -4.29
C PRO A 159 3.62 21.26 -4.38
N ALA A 160 4.66 21.52 -3.60
CA ALA A 160 5.98 20.89 -3.72
C ALA A 160 5.99 19.36 -3.52
N GLU A 161 4.97 18.83 -2.86
CA GLU A 161 4.80 17.40 -2.56
C GLU A 161 4.19 16.58 -3.72
N THR A 162 3.80 17.22 -4.82
CA THR A 162 3.11 16.59 -5.97
C THR A 162 4.07 16.09 -7.03
N TRP A 163 3.61 15.21 -7.93
CA TRP A 163 4.37 14.88 -9.15
C TRP A 163 4.40 16.08 -10.09
N ALA A 164 3.32 16.85 -10.16
CA ALA A 164 3.25 18.12 -10.88
C ALA A 164 4.39 19.09 -10.50
N ALA A 165 4.88 19.09 -9.25
CA ALA A 165 6.01 19.94 -8.86
C ALA A 165 7.32 19.57 -9.58
N GLN A 166 7.52 18.29 -9.89
CA GLN A 166 8.69 17.86 -10.67
C GLN A 166 8.58 18.39 -12.11
N GLU A 167 7.40 18.29 -12.70
CA GLU A 167 7.11 18.84 -14.02
C GLU A 167 7.24 20.37 -14.06
N ALA A 168 6.74 21.06 -13.02
CA ALA A 168 6.88 22.51 -12.87
C ALA A 168 8.36 22.93 -12.87
N ALA A 169 9.19 22.20 -12.12
CA ALA A 169 10.62 22.45 -12.07
C ALA A 169 11.32 22.22 -13.42
N GLU A 170 10.87 21.24 -14.21
CA GLU A 170 11.38 20.98 -15.56
C GLU A 170 10.99 22.10 -16.53
N LEU A 171 9.72 22.52 -16.53
CA LEU A 171 9.22 23.63 -17.35
C LEU A 171 9.95 24.94 -17.03
N MET A 172 10.12 25.26 -15.74
CA MET A 172 10.88 26.44 -15.31
C MET A 172 12.34 26.41 -15.78
N ARG A 173 12.98 25.24 -15.85
CA ARG A 173 14.35 25.12 -16.38
C ARG A 173 14.38 25.30 -17.89
N ALA A 174 13.40 24.76 -18.61
CA ALA A 174 13.31 24.88 -20.07
C ALA A 174 13.12 26.34 -20.53
N MET A 175 12.38 27.15 -19.77
CA MET A 175 12.15 28.58 -20.08
C MET A 175 13.38 29.47 -19.90
N ASN A 176 14.40 29.03 -19.15
CA ASN A 176 15.62 29.81 -18.88
C ASN A 176 16.78 29.47 -19.85
N GLN A 177 16.56 28.55 -20.81
CA GLN A 177 17.53 28.18 -21.86
C GLN A 177 17.23 28.91 -23.17
#